data_AF-A0AAN8IXH9-F1
#
_entry.id   AF-A0AAN8IXH9-F1
#
_cell.length_a   1.000
_cell.length_b   1.000
_cell.length_c   1.000
_cell.angle_alpha   90.00
_cell.angle_beta   90.00
_cell.angle_gamma   90.00
#
_symmetry.space_group_name_H-M   'P 1'
#
loop_
_entity.id
_entity.type
_entity.pdbx_description
1 polymer ?
#
loop_
_entity_poly.entity_id
_entity_poly.type
_entity_poly.pdbx_seq_one_letter_code
_entity_poly.pdbx_strand_id
1 'polypeptide(L)'
;MLCGHQSNVSFCSIFASMRHDPVTIWAHLVLVLEKLAPTTTDSKLHFVSDGQTMQYRNKLNFYLTSKYPFKFGYKHVTLNLLEAGHGKWAVDRARGKIKRAADRLVSLNNPEMVI
;
A
#
# COMPACT_ATOMS: atom_id res chain seq x y z
N MET A 1 29.65 -8.11 11.10
CA MET A 1 28.48 -8.48 11.91
C MET A 1 27.79 -7.18 12.30
N LEU A 2 26.78 -6.72 11.54
CA LEU A 2 25.98 -5.56 11.90
C LEU A 2 24.59 -6.06 12.25
N CYS A 3 24.36 -6.33 13.54
CA CYS A 3 23.02 -6.50 14.07
C CYS A 3 22.41 -5.10 14.16
N GLY A 4 21.77 -4.66 13.08
CA GLY A 4 20.99 -3.43 13.09
C GLY A 4 19.75 -3.64 13.95
N HIS A 5 19.67 -2.93 15.07
CA HIS A 5 18.48 -2.89 15.90
C HIS A 5 17.33 -2.24 15.10
N GLN A 6 16.50 -3.06 14.45
CA GLN A 6 15.27 -2.58 13.80
C GLN A 6 14.24 -2.27 14.88
N SER A 7 14.15 -0.99 15.26
CA SER A 7 13.07 -0.51 16.11
C SER A 7 11.80 -0.38 15.27
N ASN A 8 10.83 -1.26 15.52
CA ASN A 8 9.53 -1.18 14.87
C ASN A 8 8.70 -0.11 15.55
N VAL A 9 8.36 0.96 14.81
CA VAL A 9 7.45 2.01 15.30
C VAL A 9 6.05 1.73 14.77
N SER A 10 5.09 1.59 15.67
CA SER A 10 3.68 1.38 15.32
C SER A 10 2.88 2.67 15.53
N PHE A 11 1.97 2.96 14.61
CA PHE A 11 1.09 4.12 14.70
C PHE A 11 -0.36 3.66 14.84
N CYS A 12 -1.10 4.29 15.76
CA CYS A 12 -2.53 4.13 15.91
C CYS A 12 -3.18 5.52 15.86
N SER A 13 -4.30 5.62 15.18
CA SER A 13 -5.01 6.87 14.91
C SER A 13 -6.46 6.70 15.33
N ILE A 14 -6.96 7.59 16.20
CA ILE A 14 -8.35 7.56 16.71
C ILE A 14 -9.03 8.85 16.26
N PHE A 15 -10.20 8.73 15.62
CA PHE A 15 -10.93 9.85 15.08
C PHE A 15 -12.40 9.81 15.52
N ALA A 16 -13.00 10.99 15.69
CA ALA A 16 -14.42 11.12 16.03
C ALA A 16 -15.34 10.75 14.84
N SER A 17 -14.81 10.74 13.62
CA SER A 17 -15.55 10.36 12.43
C SER A 17 -15.45 8.85 12.18
N MET A 18 -16.59 8.17 12.00
CA MET A 18 -16.65 6.76 11.60
C MET A 18 -16.57 6.57 10.07
N ARG A 19 -16.06 7.57 9.34
CA ARG A 19 -15.91 7.45 7.89
C ARG A 19 -14.75 6.52 7.56
N HIS A 20 -15.03 5.56 6.68
CA HIS A 20 -14.03 4.61 6.17
C HIS A 20 -13.72 4.86 4.69
N ASP A 21 -13.95 6.09 4.22
CA ASP A 21 -13.64 6.47 2.84
C ASP A 21 -12.11 6.64 2.64
N PRO A 22 -11.63 6.50 1.39
CA PRO A 22 -10.20 6.64 1.09
C PRO A 22 -9.60 7.98 1.53
N VAL A 23 -10.37 9.06 1.49
CA VAL A 23 -9.86 10.39 1.86
C VAL A 23 -9.50 10.43 3.35
N THR A 24 -10.38 9.88 4.18
CA THR A 24 -10.18 9.80 5.63
C THR A 24 -8.97 8.92 5.97
N ILE A 25 -8.84 7.76 5.31
CA ILE A 25 -7.66 6.87 5.45
C ILE A 25 -6.37 7.61 5.08
N TRP A 26 -6.36 8.33 3.95
CA TRP A 26 -5.17 9.03 3.48
C TRP A 26 -4.79 10.24 4.33
N ALA A 27 -5.75 10.93 4.94
CA ALA A 27 -5.45 11.99 5.90
C ALA A 27 -4.59 11.48 7.07
N HIS A 28 -4.80 10.24 7.53
CA HIS A 28 -3.94 9.62 8.55
C HIS A 28 -2.60 9.18 8.00
N LEU A 29 -2.60 8.54 6.82
CA LEU A 29 -1.38 8.04 6.21
C LEU A 29 -0.40 9.18 5.90
N VAL A 30 -0.87 10.34 5.46
CA VAL A 30 -0.01 11.51 5.20
C VAL A 30 0.79 11.91 6.45
N LEU A 31 0.14 11.99 7.62
CA LEU A 31 0.82 12.33 8.87
C LEU A 31 1.89 11.29 9.25
N VAL A 32 1.63 10.02 8.96
CA VAL A 32 2.60 8.94 9.21
C VAL A 32 3.76 9.02 8.21
N LEU A 33 3.48 9.25 6.93
CA LEU A 33 4.49 9.38 5.88
C LEU A 33 5.40 10.59 6.10
N GLU A 34 4.88 11.71 6.59
CA GLU A 34 5.69 12.86 6.99
C GLU A 34 6.64 12.55 8.15
N LYS A 35 6.14 11.83 9.17
CA LYS A 35 6.99 11.40 10.29
C LYS A 35 8.05 10.38 9.89
N LEU A 36 7.73 9.54 8.90
CA LEU A 36 8.61 8.50 8.37
C LEU A 36 9.35 8.97 7.11
N ALA A 37 9.36 10.29 6.85
CA ALA A 37 9.98 10.85 5.67
C ALA A 37 11.43 10.34 5.58
N PRO A 38 11.81 9.73 4.45
CA PRO A 38 13.09 9.07 4.33
C PRO A 38 14.23 10.09 4.39
N THR A 39 15.21 9.79 5.23
CA THR A 39 16.47 10.53 5.30
C THR A 39 17.50 10.02 4.29
N THR A 40 17.21 8.89 3.62
CA THR A 40 18.12 8.22 2.68
C THR A 40 17.51 8.07 1.29
N THR A 41 18.42 8.02 0.31
CA THR A 41 18.14 8.07 -1.12
C THR A 41 17.47 6.80 -1.69
N ASP A 42 17.48 5.67 -0.98
CA ASP A 42 16.96 4.36 -1.46
C ASP A 42 15.79 3.83 -0.61
N SER A 43 14.87 4.73 -0.30
CA SER A 43 13.75 4.48 0.57
C SER A 43 12.60 3.79 -0.18
N LYS A 44 12.22 2.61 0.35
CA LYS A 44 11.13 1.78 -0.18
C LYS A 44 9.95 1.78 0.78
N LEU A 45 8.76 1.97 0.24
CA LEU A 45 7.52 1.96 1.00
C LEU A 45 6.66 0.78 0.58
N HIS A 46 6.28 -0.06 1.55
CA HIS A 46 5.45 -1.23 1.33
C HIS A 46 4.09 -1.01 1.99
N PHE A 47 3.06 -0.78 1.17
CA PHE A 47 1.68 -0.84 1.63
C PHE A 47 1.19 -2.27 1.64
N VAL A 48 0.58 -2.68 2.75
CA VAL A 48 -0.15 -3.94 2.87
C VAL A 48 -1.54 -3.60 3.39
N SER A 49 -2.57 -3.98 2.63
CA SER A 49 -3.95 -3.70 3.00
C SER A 49 -4.82 -4.94 2.84
N ASP A 50 -5.60 -5.25 3.89
CA ASP A 50 -6.68 -6.25 3.87
C ASP A 50 -7.98 -5.66 3.28
N GLY A 51 -7.85 -4.72 2.34
CA GLY A 51 -8.97 -3.97 1.79
C GLY A 51 -10.00 -4.88 1.09
N GLN A 52 -11.26 -4.43 1.12
CA GLN A 52 -12.42 -5.11 0.54
C GLN A 52 -12.11 -5.83 -0.77
N THR A 53 -12.56 -7.08 -0.85
CA THR A 53 -12.27 -8.13 -1.86
C THR A 53 -12.53 -7.74 -3.33
N MET A 54 -13.04 -6.53 -3.59
CA MET A 54 -13.22 -5.98 -4.92
C MET A 54 -12.17 -4.91 -5.21
N GLN A 55 -11.06 -5.36 -5.79
CA GLN A 55 -9.93 -4.59 -6.32
C GLN A 55 -10.32 -3.30 -7.08
N TYR A 56 -11.49 -3.27 -7.72
CA TYR A 56 -11.96 -2.11 -8.51
C TYR A 56 -12.75 -1.06 -7.73
N ARG A 57 -13.25 -1.35 -6.52
CA ARG A 57 -13.88 -0.32 -5.67
C ARG A 57 -12.83 0.59 -5.02
N ASN A 58 -11.57 0.15 -5.01
CA ASN A 58 -10.46 0.85 -4.35
C ASN A 58 -9.58 1.69 -5.30
N LYS A 59 -10.10 2.08 -6.47
CA LYS A 59 -9.38 2.89 -7.48
C LYS A 59 -8.78 4.17 -6.89
N LEU A 60 -9.49 4.84 -5.99
CA LEU A 60 -9.01 6.06 -5.36
C LEU A 60 -7.81 5.79 -4.45
N ASN A 61 -7.85 4.72 -3.65
CA ASN A 61 -6.69 4.32 -2.84
C ASN A 61 -5.50 3.95 -3.73
N PHE A 62 -5.72 3.21 -4.81
CA PHE A 62 -4.66 2.89 -5.77
C PHE A 62 -4.02 4.16 -6.36
N TYR A 63 -4.85 5.10 -6.82
CA TYR A 63 -4.38 6.39 -7.34
C TYR A 63 -3.58 7.17 -6.31
N LEU A 64 -4.08 7.28 -5.08
CA LEU A 64 -3.40 7.99 -4.01
C LEU A 64 -2.06 7.33 -3.65
N THR A 65 -2.00 5.98 -3.59
CA THR A 65 -0.76 5.22 -3.39
C THR A 65 0.27 5.49 -4.48
N SER A 66 -0.17 5.68 -5.73
CA SER A 66 0.72 5.97 -6.86
C SER A 66 1.26 7.41 -6.88
N LYS A 67 0.74 8.32 -6.04
CA LYS A 67 1.05 9.75 -6.12
C LYS A 67 1.64 10.32 -4.84
N TYR A 68 1.01 10.05 -3.70
CA TYR A 68 1.35 10.74 -2.46
C TYR A 68 2.71 10.36 -1.88
N PRO A 69 3.12 9.08 -1.81
CA PRO A 69 4.42 8.70 -1.27
C PRO A 69 5.59 9.38 -1.98
N PHE A 70 5.53 9.51 -3.31
CA PHE A 70 6.59 10.15 -4.09
C PHE A 70 6.78 11.63 -3.71
N LYS A 71 5.73 12.32 -3.25
CA LYS A 71 5.84 13.70 -2.73
C LYS A 71 6.65 13.78 -1.43
N PHE A 72 6.75 12.69 -0.69
CA PHE A 72 7.53 12.61 0.55
C PHE A 72 8.94 12.05 0.33
N GLY A 73 9.37 11.82 -0.92
CA GLY A 73 10.74 11.39 -1.23
C GLY A 73 10.95 9.87 -1.30
N TYR A 74 9.89 9.06 -1.22
CA TYR A 74 9.99 7.62 -1.48
C TYR A 74 10.20 7.35 -2.97
N LYS A 75 11.17 6.49 -3.32
CA LYS A 75 11.47 6.15 -4.71
C LYS A 75 10.77 4.90 -5.21
N HIS A 76 10.49 3.96 -4.31
CA HIS A 76 9.85 2.71 -4.67
C HIS A 76 8.66 2.47 -3.76
N VAL A 77 7.50 2.24 -4.37
CA VAL A 77 6.27 1.98 -3.64
C VAL A 77 5.70 0.65 -4.13
N THR A 78 5.39 -0.24 -3.19
CA THR A 78 4.62 -1.46 -3.48
C THR A 78 3.28 -1.45 -2.79
N LEU A 79 2.22 -1.91 -3.45
CA LEU A 79 0.89 -2.06 -2.85
C LEU A 79 0.43 -3.52 -2.89
N ASN A 80 0.54 -4.21 -1.77
CA ASN A 80 0.06 -5.58 -1.63
C ASN A 80 -1.36 -5.60 -1.06
N LEU A 81 -2.26 -6.27 -1.77
CA LEU A 81 -3.63 -6.52 -1.31
C LEU A 81 -3.71 -7.95 -0.78
N LEU A 82 -4.05 -8.10 0.50
CA LEU A 82 -4.29 -9.41 1.07
C LEU A 82 -5.60 -9.97 0.50
N GLU A 83 -5.62 -11.27 0.19
CA GLU A 83 -6.85 -11.95 -0.19
C GLU A 83 -7.74 -12.02 1.06
N ALA A 84 -9.02 -11.64 0.92
CA ALA A 84 -9.94 -11.64 2.04
C ALA A 84 -9.98 -13.03 2.66
N GLY A 85 -9.49 -13.14 3.90
CA GLY A 85 -9.47 -14.36 4.70
C GLY A 85 -10.87 -14.74 5.16
N HIS A 86 -11.75 -15.09 4.22
CA HIS A 86 -13.05 -15.66 4.52
C HIS A 86 -13.37 -16.77 3.52
N GLY A 87 -12.77 -17.94 3.74
CA GLY A 87 -13.23 -19.23 3.17
C GLY A 87 -13.37 -19.27 1.64
N LYS A 88 -12.50 -18.60 0.91
CA LYS A 88 -12.58 -18.52 -0.55
C LYS A 88 -11.65 -19.54 -1.21
N TRP A 89 -12.27 -20.53 -1.85
CA TRP A 89 -11.68 -21.77 -2.35
C TRP A 89 -10.69 -21.56 -3.52
N ALA A 90 -10.05 -22.64 -3.99
CA ALA A 90 -8.96 -22.67 -4.99
C ALA A 90 -9.10 -21.79 -6.25
N VAL A 91 -10.32 -21.38 -6.63
CA VAL A 91 -10.62 -20.47 -7.74
C VAL A 91 -10.07 -19.05 -7.49
N ASP A 92 -10.01 -18.59 -6.24
CA ASP A 92 -9.48 -17.26 -5.92
C ASP A 92 -7.96 -17.17 -6.13
N ARG A 93 -7.23 -18.28 -5.94
CA ARG A 93 -5.78 -18.36 -6.23
C ARG A 93 -5.46 -18.14 -7.72
N ALA A 94 -6.31 -18.62 -8.62
CA ALA A 94 -6.17 -18.39 -10.05
C ALA A 94 -6.43 -16.92 -10.41
N ARG A 95 -7.46 -16.31 -9.80
CA ARG A 95 -7.74 -14.87 -9.92
C ARG A 95 -6.56 -14.03 -9.43
N GLY A 96 -5.92 -14.40 -8.31
CA GLY A 96 -4.72 -13.74 -7.79
C GLY A 96 -3.50 -13.84 -8.73
N LYS A 97 -3.36 -14.92 -9.52
CA LYS A 97 -2.30 -15.03 -10.55
C LYS A 97 -2.56 -14.12 -11.75
N ILE A 98 -3.79 -14.10 -12.27
CA ILE A 98 -4.18 -13.23 -13.39
C ILE A 98 -4.05 -11.75 -13.00
N LYS A 99 -4.45 -11.43 -11.78
CA LYS A 99 -4.31 -10.10 -11.18
C LYS A 99 -2.85 -9.63 -11.15
N ARG A 100 -1.95 -10.44 -10.58
CA ARG A 100 -0.50 -10.15 -10.56
C ARG A 100 0.11 -10.04 -11.96
N ALA A 101 -0.42 -10.75 -12.94
CA ALA A 101 0.02 -10.62 -14.33
C ALA A 101 -0.42 -9.29 -14.95
N ALA A 102 -1.65 -8.86 -14.72
CA ALA A 102 -2.14 -7.54 -15.15
C ALA A 102 -1.39 -6.40 -14.45
N ASP A 103 -1.16 -6.54 -13.14
CA ASP A 103 -0.40 -5.60 -12.33
C ASP A 103 1.03 -5.42 -12.85
N ARG A 104 1.70 -6.52 -13.25
CA ARG A 104 3.01 -6.47 -13.93
C ARG A 104 2.98 -5.73 -15.25
N LEU A 105 1.92 -5.91 -16.06
CA LEU A 105 1.80 -5.20 -17.33
C LEU A 105 1.61 -3.70 -17.13
N VAL A 106 0.88 -3.29 -16.10
CA VAL A 106 0.72 -1.87 -15.74
C VAL A 106 2.03 -1.30 -15.18
N SER A 107 2.78 -2.07 -14.37
CA SER A 107 4.08 -1.62 -13.83
C SER A 107 5.18 -1.48 -14.89
N LEU A 108 5.11 -2.19 -16.02
CA LEU A 108 6.04 -1.96 -17.14
C LEU A 108 5.97 -0.53 -17.67
N ASN A 109 4.80 0.11 -17.61
CA ASN A 109 4.62 1.51 -18.00
C ASN A 109 4.94 2.51 -16.87
N ASN A 110 5.22 2.03 -15.65
CA ASN A 110 5.63 2.86 -14.52
C ASN A 110 6.55 2.06 -13.56
N PRO A 111 7.84 1.90 -13.87
CA PRO A 111 8.73 0.93 -13.20
C PRO A 111 9.00 1.22 -11.72
N GLU A 112 8.67 2.42 -11.25
CA GLU A 112 8.86 2.85 -9.85
C GLU A 112 7.74 2.36 -8.92
N MET A 113 6.61 1.87 -9.46
CA MET A 113 5.47 1.37 -8.71
C MET A 113 5.14 -0.08 -9.10
N VAL A 114 5.12 -0.97 -8.11
CA VAL A 114 4.78 -2.40 -8.30
C VAL A 114 3.59 -2.78 -7.43
N ILE A 115 2.58 -3.44 -7.99
CA ILE A 115 1.38 -3.91 -7.28
C ILE A 115 1.50 -5.42 -7.04
#